data_AF-A0A6I3IT04-F1
#
_entry.id   AF-A0A6I3IT04-F1
#
_cell.length_a   1.000
_cell.length_b   1.000
_cell.length_c   1.000
_cell.angle_alpha   90.00
_cell.angle_beta   90.00
_cell.angle_gamma   90.00
#
_symmetry.space_group_name_H-M   'P 1'
#
loop_
_entity.id
_entity.type
_entity.pdbx_description
1 polymer ?
#
loop_
_entity_poly.entity_id
_entity_poly.type
_entity_poly.pdbx_seq_one_letter_code
_entity_poly.pdbx_strand_id
1 'polypeptide(L)' 'MGFLIFIALVVVAVVAWKMRVQLLAKVLGQSEARVQRQLNARKRR' A
#
# COMPACT_ATOMS: atom_id res chain seq x y z
N MET A 1 24.61 -7.41 -11.80
CA MET A 1 23.21 -7.73 -12.19
C MET A 1 22.29 -7.97 -10.98
N GLY A 2 22.64 -8.85 -10.02
CA GLY A 2 21.76 -9.17 -8.87
C GLY A 2 21.41 -8.01 -7.92
N PHE A 3 22.33 -7.07 -7.69
CA PHE A 3 22.10 -5.91 -6.80
C PHE A 3 20.97 -4.98 -7.30
N LEU A 4 20.90 -4.72 -8.60
CA LEU A 4 19.84 -3.91 -9.20
C LEU A 4 18.47 -4.61 -9.11
N ILE A 5 18.44 -5.93 -9.27
CA ILE A 5 17.21 -6.74 -9.13
C ILE A 5 16.72 -6.71 -7.67
N PHE A 6 17.63 -6.80 -6.70
CA PHE A 6 17.30 -6.68 -5.29
C PHE A 6 16.69 -5.31 -4.96
N ILE A 7 17.31 -4.22 -5.44
CA ILE A 7 16.75 -2.87 -5.28
C ILE A 7 15.37 -2.77 -5.93
N ALA A 8 15.19 -3.28 -7.14
CA ALA A 8 13.90 -3.26 -7.83
C ALA A 8 12.82 -3.99 -7.01
N LEU A 9 13.12 -5.16 -6.44
CA LEU A 9 12.21 -5.89 -5.56
C LEU A 9 11.84 -5.09 -4.30
N VAL A 10 12.83 -4.48 -3.65
CA VAL A 10 12.59 -3.65 -2.47
C VAL A 10 11.71 -2.46 -2.81
N VAL A 11 11.97 -1.79 -3.94
CA VAL A 11 11.16 -0.65 -4.40
C VAL A 11 9.72 -1.08 -4.66
N VAL A 12 9.50 -2.20 -5.35
CA VAL A 12 8.15 -2.74 -5.59
C VAL A 12 7.44 -3.06 -4.27
N ALA A 13 8.12 -3.68 -3.32
CA ALA A 13 7.56 -3.99 -2.01
C ALA A 13 7.17 -2.72 -1.23
N VAL A 14 8.03 -1.70 -1.24
CA VAL A 14 7.79 -0.41 -0.56
C VAL A 14 6.62 0.34 -1.22
N VAL A 15 6.57 0.37 -2.54
CA VAL A 15 5.48 1.00 -3.29
C VAL A 15 4.16 0.29 -3.00
N ALA A 16 4.13 -1.04 -3.00
CA ALA A 16 2.95 -1.82 -2.64
C ALA A 16 2.48 -1.52 -1.22
N TRP A 17 3.40 -1.38 -0.26
CA TRP A 17 3.05 -1.04 1.12
C TRP A 17 2.50 0.38 1.28
N LYS A 18 3.06 1.34 0.54
CA LYS A 18 2.60 2.74 0.53
C LYS A 18 1.24 2.88 -0.16
N MET A 19 1.04 2.18 -1.28
CA MET A 19 -0.19 2.20 -2.08
C MET A 19 -1.27 1.24 -1.58
N ARG A 20 -1.06 0.54 -0.46
CA ARG A 20 -2.05 -0.39 0.12
C ARG A 20 -3.46 0.21 0.22
N VAL A 21 -3.56 1.51 0.55
CA VAL A 21 -4.84 2.22 0.68
C VAL A 21 -5.50 2.38 -0.69
N GLN A 22 -4.73 2.77 -1.72
CA GLN A 22 -5.25 2.93 -3.09
C GLN A 22 -5.61 1.60 -3.72
N LEU A 23 -4.80 0.56 -3.48
CA LEU A 23 -5.08 -0.80 -3.93
C LEU A 23 -6.37 -1.32 -3.29
N LEU A 24 -6.52 -1.17 -1.96
CA LEU A 24 -7.75 -1.54 -1.26
C LEU A 24 -8.93 -0.70 -1.72
N ALA A 25 -8.76 0.61 -1.94
CA ALA A 25 -9.80 1.48 -2.46
C ALA A 25 -10.29 1.04 -3.85
N LYS A 26 -9.36 0.69 -4.75
CA LYS A 26 -9.67 0.18 -6.10
C LYS A 26 -10.36 -1.19 -6.06
N VAL A 27 -9.88 -2.12 -5.24
CA VAL A 27 -10.47 -3.46 -5.10
C VAL A 27 -11.85 -3.41 -4.46
N LEU A 28 -12.03 -2.56 -3.45
CA LEU A 28 -13.29 -2.43 -2.71
C LEU A 28 -14.28 -1.48 -3.39
N GLY A 29 -13.87 -0.77 -4.46
CA GLY A 29 -14.66 0.29 -5.08
C GLY A 29 -14.97 1.46 -4.13
N GLN A 30 -14.19 1.62 -3.05
CA GLN A 30 -14.42 2.62 -2.02
C GLN A 30 -13.48 3.81 -2.20
N SER A 31 -13.94 5.00 -1.80
CA SER A 31 -13.10 6.19 -1.80
C SER A 31 -11.87 6.00 -0.89
N GLU A 32 -10.68 6.40 -1.36
CA GLU A 32 -9.40 6.30 -0.65
C GLU A 32 -9.47 6.90 0.76
N ALA A 33 -10.19 8.02 0.92
CA ALA A 33 -10.39 8.68 2.21
C ALA A 33 -11.14 7.80 3.23
N ARG A 34 -12.08 6.96 2.77
CA ARG A 34 -12.86 6.06 3.64
C ARG A 34 -12.01 4.88 4.11
N VAL A 35 -11.28 4.26 3.19
CA VAL A 35 -10.33 3.17 3.48
C VAL A 35 -9.23 3.67 4.40
N GLN A 36 -8.66 4.86 4.14
CA GLN A 36 -7.61 5.43 4.98
C GLN A 36 -8.09 5.72 6.41
N ARG A 37 -9.31 6.25 6.57
CA ARG A 37 -9.92 6.44 7.90
C ARG A 37 -10.08 5.14 8.66
N GLN A 38 -10.58 4.09 8.00
CA GLN A 38 -10.73 2.77 8.62
C GLN A 38 -9.39 2.11 8.97
N LEU A 39 -8.40 2.19 8.07
CA LEU A 39 -7.06 1.66 8.31
C LEU A 39 -6.37 2.39 9.46
N ASN A 40 -6.47 3.72 9.51
CA ASN A 40 -5.89 4.53 10.57
C ASN A 40 -6.60 4.32 11.91
N ALA A 41 -7.93 4.12 11.92
CA ALA A 41 -8.68 3.77 13.12
C ALA A 41 -8.25 2.39 13.66
N ARG A 42 -8.02 1.40 12.77
CA ARG A 42 -7.51 0.07 13.14
C ARG A 42 -6.07 0.11 13.67
N LYS A 43 -5.21 0.97 13.12
CA LYS A 43 -3.81 1.11 13.57
C LYS A 43 -3.68 1.71 14.97
N ARG A 44 -4.71 2.42 15.46
CA ARG A 44 -4.70 3.13 16.75
C ARG A 44 -5.27 2.30 17.92
N ARG A 45 -5.83 1.12 17.65
CA ARG A 45 -6.13 0.09 18.66
C ARG A 45 -5.04 -0.97 18.61
#